data_AF-A0A259DRG0-F1
#
_entry.id   AF-A0A259DRG0-F1
#
_cell.length_a   1.000
_cell.length_b   1.000
_cell.length_c   1.000
_cell.angle_alpha   90.00
_cell.angle_beta   90.00
_cell.angle_gamma   90.00
#
_symmetry.space_group_name_H-M   'P 1'
#
loop_
_entity.id
_entity.type
_entity.pdbx_description
1 polymer ?
#
loop_
_entity_poly.entity_id
_entity_poly.type
_entity_poly.pdbx_seq_one_letter_code
_entity_poly.pdbx_strand_id
1 'polypeptide(L)' 'MIDRQTFDFTATVWTWQFANRSTVANWYFVTVEGQTALEIRLASLGLTAGFGSVRIRATIGTTTWGTSIFP' A
#
# COMPACT_ATOMS: atom_id res chain seq x y z
N MET A 1 -12.84 0.07 -19.74
CA MET A 1 -11.52 -0.24 -19.17
C MET A 1 -11.14 0.93 -18.28
N ILE A 2 -10.99 0.73 -16.97
CA ILE A 2 -10.54 1.81 -16.08
C ILE A 2 -9.05 1.96 -16.33
N ASP A 3 -8.61 3.16 -16.68
CA ASP A 3 -7.21 3.44 -16.93
C ASP A 3 -6.40 3.22 -15.65
N ARG A 4 -5.29 2.49 -15.75
CA ARG A 4 -4.55 2.04 -14.57
C ARG A 4 -3.52 3.09 -14.20
N GLN A 5 -3.90 4.01 -13.31
CA GLN A 5 -2.98 5.02 -12.79
C GLN A 5 -1.83 4.37 -12.02
N THR A 6 -0.63 4.89 -12.24
CA THR A 6 0.62 4.48 -11.58
C THR A 6 1.17 5.68 -10.82
N PHE A 7 1.57 5.45 -9.57
CA PHE A 7 2.12 6.47 -8.68
C PHE A 7 3.46 5.99 -8.17
N ASP A 8 4.48 6.84 -8.29
CA ASP A 8 5.82 6.58 -7.78
C ASP A 8 6.08 7.40 -6.52
N PHE A 9 6.68 6.78 -5.52
CA PHE A 9 7.06 7.42 -4.27
C PHE A 9 8.25 6.69 -3.63
N THR A 10 8.91 7.37 -2.68
CA THR A 10 9.97 6.78 -1.85
C THR A 10 9.51 6.77 -0.40
N ALA A 11 9.70 5.64 0.29
CA ALA A 11 9.37 5.48 1.69
C ALA A 11 10.28 4.46 2.36
N THR A 12 10.34 4.51 3.69
CA THR A 12 11.05 3.52 4.50
C THR A 12 10.18 2.30 4.73
N VAL A 13 10.74 1.11 4.46
CA VAL A 13 10.09 -0.16 4.83
C VAL A 13 10.21 -0.36 6.33
N TRP A 14 9.10 -0.69 6.97
CA TRP A 14 9.06 -1.04 8.39
C TRP A 14 8.39 -2.39 8.61
N THR A 15 8.85 -3.12 9.63
CA THR A 15 8.25 -4.40 10.04
C THR A 15 7.22 -4.15 11.11
N TRP A 16 6.03 -4.71 10.95
CA TRP A 16 5.07 -4.71 12.05
C TRP A 16 5.51 -5.69 13.14
N GLN A 17 5.35 -5.31 14.40
CA GLN A 17 5.71 -6.12 15.56
C GLN A 17 4.45 -6.36 16.40
N PHE A 18 4.24 -7.61 16.84
CA PHE A 18 3.24 -7.88 17.86
C PHE A 18 3.68 -7.22 19.17
N ALA A 19 2.79 -6.46 19.80
CA ALA A 19 3.08 -5.64 21.00
C ALA A 19 3.63 -6.42 22.21
N ASN A 20 3.60 -7.76 22.18
CA ASN A 20 3.79 -8.61 23.35
C ASN A 20 4.39 -10.01 23.04
N ARG A 21 5.10 -10.19 21.92
CA ARG A 21 5.88 -11.43 21.67
C ARG A 21 7.19 -11.18 20.93
N SER A 22 8.23 -11.91 21.34
CA SER A 22 9.58 -11.94 20.74
C SER A 22 9.67 -12.59 19.34
N THR A 23 8.55 -12.92 18.72
CA THR A 23 8.50 -13.44 17.34
C THR A 23 8.41 -12.30 16.35
N VAL A 24 9.42 -12.18 15.49
CA VAL A 24 9.43 -11.28 14.34
C VAL A 24 8.26 -11.64 13.43
N ALA A 25 7.30 -10.74 13.26
CA ALA A 25 6.23 -10.96 12.28
C ALA A 25 6.80 -10.70 10.88
N ASN A 26 6.51 -11.59 9.92
CA ASN A 26 6.94 -11.46 8.52
C ASN A 26 6.08 -10.45 7.74
N TRP A 27 5.65 -9.37 8.39
CA TRP A 27 4.79 -8.34 7.80
C TRP A 27 5.59 -7.06 7.62
N TYR A 28 5.73 -6.66 6.37
CA TYR A 28 6.47 -5.48 5.96
C TYR A 28 5.49 -4.47 5.37
N PHE A 29 5.68 -3.21 5.73
CA PHE A 29 4.81 -2.12 5.35
C PHE A 29 5.65 -0.93 4.88
N VAL A 30 5.02 -0.10 4.07
CA VAL A 30 5.48 1.24 3.73
C VAL A 30 4.33 2.20 4.01
N THR A 31 4.65 3.39 4.48
CA THR A 31 3.66 4.45 4.66
C THR A 31 3.65 5.30 3.40
N VAL A 32 2.47 5.47 2.80
CA VAL A 32 2.26 6.43 1.70
C VAL A 32 1.64 7.68 2.30
N GLU A 33 2.30 8.82 2.13
CA GLU A 33 1.87 10.07 2.73
C GLU A 33 1.94 11.25 1.74
N GLY A 34 1.46 12.41 2.18
CA GLY A 34 1.48 13.63 1.39
C GLY A 34 0.64 13.56 0.12
N GLN A 35 1.15 14.16 -0.94
CA GLN A 35 0.43 14.34 -2.21
C GLN A 35 0.08 12.99 -2.86
N THR A 36 0.99 12.02 -2.86
CA THR A 36 0.74 10.69 -3.45
C THR A 36 -0.41 9.97 -2.77
N ALA A 37 -0.51 10.07 -1.44
CA ALA A 37 -1.62 9.48 -0.69
C ALA A 37 -2.97 10.13 -1.07
N LEU A 38 -2.99 11.46 -1.24
CA LEU A 38 -4.19 12.18 -1.69
C LEU A 38 -4.61 11.77 -3.10
N GLU A 39 -3.67 11.68 -4.03
CA GLU A 39 -3.94 11.28 -5.42
C GLU A 39 -4.46 9.85 -5.51
N ILE A 40 -3.85 8.91 -4.80
CA ILE A 40 -4.35 7.53 -4.70
C ILE A 40 -5.76 7.50 -4.12
N ARG A 41 -6.02 8.29 -3.06
CA ARG A 41 -7.36 8.35 -2.45
C ARG A 41 -8.39 8.85 -3.45
N LEU A 42 -8.09 9.90 -4.21
CA LEU A 42 -8.98 10.44 -5.24
C LEU A 42 -9.20 9.44 -6.39
N ALA A 43 -8.13 8.78 -6.84
CA ALA A 43 -8.18 7.76 -7.89
C ALA A 43 -8.98 6.51 -7.48
N SER A 44 -9.04 6.21 -6.18
CA SER A 44 -9.69 5.02 -5.63
C SER A 44 -11.14 5.23 -5.17
N LEU A 45 -11.71 6.43 -5.36
CA LEU A 45 -13.09 6.72 -4.97
C LEU A 45 -14.07 5.74 -5.64
N GLY A 46 -14.87 5.05 -4.83
CA GLY A 46 -15.82 4.04 -5.30
C GLY A 46 -15.18 2.70 -5.69
N LEU A 47 -13.88 2.53 -5.53
CA LEU A 47 -13.12 1.31 -5.85
C LEU A 47 -12.61 0.55 -4.62
N THR A 48 -13.03 0.98 -3.42
CA THR A 48 -12.61 0.37 -2.15
C THR A 48 -13.41 -0.89 -1.82
N ALA A 49 -12.75 -1.83 -1.16
CA ALA A 49 -13.35 -3.05 -0.61
C ALA A 49 -13.51 -2.95 0.92
N GLY A 50 -13.69 -4.08 1.59
CA GLY A 50 -13.74 -4.15 3.06
C GLY A 50 -12.55 -3.44 3.71
N PHE A 51 -12.80 -2.78 4.84
CA PHE A 51 -11.85 -1.94 5.57
C PHE A 51 -11.29 -0.74 4.78
N GLY A 52 -11.98 -0.32 3.71
CA GLY A 52 -11.52 0.79 2.86
C GLY A 52 -10.30 0.43 2.01
N SER A 53 -9.99 -0.86 1.86
CA SER A 53 -8.80 -1.32 1.16
C SER A 53 -8.91 -1.13 -0.35
N VAL A 54 -7.78 -0.85 -1.00
CA VAL A 54 -7.67 -0.70 -2.46
C VAL A 54 -6.70 -1.76 -2.97
N ARG A 55 -7.17 -2.62 -3.88
CA ARG A 55 -6.31 -3.65 -4.50
C ARG A 55 -5.42 -3.02 -5.56
N ILE A 56 -4.12 -3.27 -5.48
CA ILE A 56 -3.11 -2.71 -6.37
C ILE A 56 -2.17 -3.78 -6.92
N ARG A 57 -1.34 -3.39 -7.90
CA ARG A 57 -0.05 -4.04 -8.14
C ARG A 57 1.05 -3.07 -7.72
N ALA A 58 1.96 -3.53 -6.88
CA ALA A 58 3.13 -2.78 -6.44
C ALA A 58 4.37 -3.28 -7.19
N THR A 59 5.34 -2.39 -7.39
CA THR A 59 6.64 -2.71 -8.00
C THR A 59 7.76 -2.10 -7.17
N ILE A 60 8.79 -2.90 -6.87
CA ILE A 60 10.08 -2.43 -6.33
C ILE A 60 11.18 -2.99 -7.23
N GLY A 61 11.95 -2.11 -7.87
CA GLY A 61 12.93 -2.50 -8.89
C GLY A 61 12.25 -3.30 -10.00
N THR A 62 12.68 -4.55 -10.19
CA THR A 62 12.11 -5.46 -11.20
C THR A 62 11.02 -6.39 -10.65
N THR A 63 10.71 -6.32 -9.35
CA THR A 63 9.76 -7.24 -8.70
C THR A 63 8.39 -6.60 -8.65
N THR A 64 7.36 -7.26 -9.21
CA THR A 64 5.97 -6.80 -9.21
C THR A 64 5.07 -7.84 -8.57
N TRP A 65 4.15 -7.43 -7.69
CA TRP A 65 3.19 -8.34 -7.05
C TRP A 65 1.85 -7.66 -6.78
N GLY A 66 0.81 -8.46 -6.53
CA GLY A 66 -0.50 -7.97 -6.11
C GLY A 66 -0.56 -7.80 -4.60
N THR A 67 -1.07 -6.66 -4.12
CA THR A 67 -1.25 -6.36 -2.68
C THR A 67 -2.40 -5.36 -2.50
N SER A 68 -2.57 -4.83 -1.28
CA SER A 68 -3.58 -3.83 -0.95
C SER A 68 -2.96 -2.62 -0.24
N ILE A 69 -3.51 -1.45 -0.50
CA ILE A 69 -3.33 -0.23 0.31
C ILE A 69 -4.51 -0.16 1.29
N PHE A 70 -4.25 0.27 2.52
CA PHE A 70 -5.25 0.47 3.58
C PHE A 70 -5.30 1.96 3.98
N PRO A 71 -6.46 2.46 4.47
CA PRO A 71 -6.58 3.82 5.01
C PRO A 71 -5.70 4.09 6.21
#